data_AF-A0A7L3HWD1-F1
#
_entry.id   AF-A0A7L3HWD1-F1
#
_cell.length_a   1.000
_cell.length_b   1.000
_cell.length_c   1.000
_cell.angle_alpha   90.00
_cell.angle_beta   90.00
_cell.angle_gamma   90.00
#
_symmetry.space_group_name_H-M   'P 1'
#
loop_
_entity.id
_entity.type
_entity.pdbx_description
1 polymer ?
#
loop_
_entity_poly.entity_id
_entity_poly.type
_entity_poly.pdbx_seq_one_letter_code
_entity_poly.pdbx_strand_id
1 'polypeptide(L)'
;FTEPSPVLDLKAEYVGVTSVNLTWVVNDSASDPYTYRIQFVNDTSVKNLTSSDRKAEITELIPGTMYNFTVFAVAADNETEGEGSSIDLYTKPSPVLDLKAEYVGVTSVNLTWVVNDSASDLYTYRIQIVNDTSVKNLTSSDRKAEITELIPGTMYNFTVFAVAADNETEGEGVSTGLYTKPSPVLDLKAEYVGVTSVNLTWSVDRAASDLYTYRIQFVNDTSVKNLTSSDRKAEITELIPGTMYNFTVFAVAADNETEGEGVSTGLYTSKSQFL
;
A
#
# COMPACT_ATOMS: atom_id res chain seq x y z
N PHE A 1 26.98 40.41 30.74
CA PHE A 1 27.00 39.05 31.28
C PHE A 1 28.19 38.31 30.67
N THR A 2 28.55 37.11 31.13
CA THR A 2 29.56 36.30 30.42
C THR A 2 28.90 35.54 29.28
N GLU A 3 29.65 35.32 28.20
CA GLU A 3 29.18 34.52 27.06
C GLU A 3 28.89 33.08 27.52
N PRO A 4 27.66 32.56 27.34
CA PRO A 4 27.33 31.18 27.66
C PRO A 4 28.15 30.18 26.84
N SER A 5 28.48 29.03 27.44
CA SER A 5 29.01 27.91 26.66
C SER A 5 27.95 27.34 25.70
N PRO A 6 28.35 26.72 24.57
CA PRO A 6 27.42 26.04 23.68
C PRO A 6 26.64 24.95 24.43
N VAL A 7 25.41 24.70 23.98
CA VAL A 7 24.63 23.56 24.47
C VAL A 7 25.32 22.24 24.07
N LEU A 8 25.10 21.19 24.85
CA LEU A 8 25.70 19.88 24.63
C LEU A 8 24.61 18.85 24.33
N ASP A 9 24.98 17.72 23.73
CA ASP A 9 24.09 16.59 23.45
C ASP A 9 22.78 17.00 22.77
N LEU A 10 22.85 17.95 21.83
CA LEU A 10 21.70 18.37 21.03
C LEU A 10 21.19 17.18 20.21
N LYS A 11 19.93 16.82 20.40
CA LYS A 11 19.29 15.70 19.71
C LYS A 11 17.79 15.94 19.49
N ALA A 12 17.23 15.25 18.51
CA ALA A 12 15.79 15.15 18.34
C ALA A 12 15.22 13.97 19.12
N GLU A 13 14.26 14.25 20.00
CA GLU A 13 13.46 13.21 20.67
C GLU A 13 12.29 12.75 19.79
N TYR A 14 11.83 13.62 18.89
CA TYR A 14 10.75 13.32 17.96
C TYR A 14 10.93 14.08 16.66
N VAL A 15 10.70 13.40 15.54
CA VAL A 15 10.64 13.96 14.20
C VAL A 15 9.32 13.54 13.56
N GLY A 16 8.45 14.53 13.37
CA GLY A 16 7.14 14.38 12.76
C GLY A 16 7.08 14.93 11.35
N VAL A 17 5.85 15.03 10.83
CA VAL A 17 5.56 15.54 9.48
C VAL A 17 5.77 17.05 9.42
N THR A 18 5.28 17.80 10.42
CA THR A 18 5.36 19.28 10.47
C THR A 18 5.96 19.80 11.77
N SER A 19 6.55 18.92 12.58
CA SER A 19 7.14 19.29 13.87
C SER A 19 8.34 18.44 14.26
N VAL A 20 9.22 19.03 15.06
CA VAL A 20 10.40 18.38 15.64
C VAL A 20 10.51 18.80 17.10
N ASN A 21 10.80 17.84 17.98
CA ASN A 21 11.11 18.11 19.39
C ASN A 21 12.59 17.91 19.64
N LEU A 22 13.27 18.99 20.03
CA LEU A 22 14.69 18.99 20.34
C LEU A 22 14.91 19.02 21.85
N THR A 23 15.97 18.35 22.31
CA THR A 23 16.49 18.47 23.68
C THR A 23 17.99 18.66 23.65
N TRP A 24 18.51 19.29 24.71
CA TRP A 24 19.94 19.54 24.89
C TRP A 24 20.28 19.65 26.37
N VAL A 25 21.58 19.63 26.67
CA VAL A 25 22.14 19.75 28.01
C VAL A 25 22.95 21.04 28.12
N VAL A 26 23.03 21.59 29.33
CA VAL A 26 23.91 22.72 29.66
C VAL A 26 24.71 22.34 30.89
N ASN A 27 26.04 22.40 30.77
CA ASN A 27 26.99 22.12 31.84
C ASN A 27 27.60 23.39 32.45
N ASP A 28 27.04 24.56 32.13
CA ASP A 28 27.50 25.82 32.70
C ASP A 28 27.11 25.92 34.18
N SER A 29 28.04 26.44 34.98
CA SER A 29 27.89 26.61 36.44
C SER A 29 27.32 27.98 36.82
N ALA A 30 26.87 28.77 35.84
CA ALA A 30 26.33 30.10 36.06
C ALA A 30 25.08 30.11 36.96
N SER A 31 24.94 31.19 37.76
CA SER A 31 23.88 31.35 38.77
C SER A 31 22.51 31.79 38.20
N ASP A 32 22.48 32.27 36.95
CA ASP A 32 21.27 32.80 36.31
C ASP A 32 20.75 31.82 35.23
N PRO A 33 19.43 31.64 35.10
CA PRO A 33 18.86 30.75 34.08
C PRO A 33 19.06 31.34 32.68
N TYR A 34 19.58 30.52 31.77
CA TYR A 34 19.65 30.86 30.34
C TYR A 34 18.29 30.76 29.66
N THR A 35 18.10 31.59 28.64
CA THR A 35 17.10 31.35 27.60
C THR A 35 17.81 30.78 26.38
N TYR A 36 17.06 30.16 25.48
CA TYR A 36 17.61 29.49 24.31
C TYR A 36 16.96 30.02 23.05
N ARG A 37 17.78 30.46 22.09
CA ARG A 37 17.32 30.80 20.75
C ARG A 37 17.58 29.60 19.83
N ILE A 38 16.52 29.10 19.22
CA ILE A 38 16.54 27.99 18.27
C ILE A 38 16.34 28.60 16.89
N GLN A 39 17.39 28.59 16.09
CA GLN A 39 17.32 28.91 14.67
C GLN A 39 17.06 27.63 13.88
N PHE A 40 16.17 27.68 12.91
CA PHE A 40 15.94 26.56 12.00
C PHE A 40 15.83 27.06 10.57
N VAL A 41 16.63 26.43 9.71
CA VAL A 41 16.88 26.89 8.35
C VAL A 41 16.57 25.77 7.37
N ASN A 42 15.81 26.09 6.33
CA ASN A 42 15.72 25.29 5.11
C ASN A 42 16.16 26.16 3.91
N ASP A 43 16.10 25.61 2.70
CA ASP A 43 16.57 26.29 1.48
C ASP A 43 15.92 27.66 1.20
N THR A 44 14.74 27.93 1.76
CA THR A 44 13.94 29.13 1.42
C THR A 44 13.67 30.03 2.61
N SER A 45 13.92 29.58 3.84
CA SER A 45 13.50 30.28 5.04
C SER A 45 14.47 30.08 6.21
N VAL A 46 14.63 31.15 6.98
CA VAL A 46 15.29 31.16 8.29
C VAL A 46 14.25 31.61 9.30
N LYS A 47 13.97 30.77 10.29
CA LYS A 47 13.05 31.09 11.39
C LYS A 47 13.77 30.96 12.72
N ASN A 48 13.26 31.64 13.74
CA ASN A 48 13.76 31.54 15.10
C ASN A 48 12.61 31.29 16.07
N LEU A 49 12.89 30.54 17.12
CA LEU A 49 12.03 30.32 18.27
C LEU A 49 12.85 30.56 19.54
N THR A 50 12.22 31.02 20.61
CA THR A 50 12.86 31.12 21.92
C THR A 50 12.24 30.14 22.90
N SER A 51 13.05 29.48 23.72
CA SER A 51 12.61 28.60 24.80
C SER A 51 13.29 28.97 26.12
N SER A 52 12.58 28.87 27.23
CA SER A 52 13.16 28.98 28.58
C SER A 52 13.54 27.61 29.16
N ASP A 53 13.15 26.53 28.49
CA ASP A 53 13.49 25.16 28.87
C ASP A 53 14.64 24.63 28.00
N ARG A 54 15.29 23.56 28.47
CA ARG A 54 16.32 22.80 27.71
C ARG A 54 15.73 21.88 26.64
N LYS A 55 14.60 22.29 26.09
CA LYS A 55 13.83 21.61 25.06
C LYS A 55 13.02 22.63 24.27
N ALA A 56 12.72 22.29 23.02
CA ALA A 56 11.81 23.07 22.20
C ALA A 56 10.99 22.15 21.30
N GLU A 57 9.70 22.47 21.16
CA GLU A 57 8.83 21.94 20.12
C GLU A 57 8.77 22.97 18.99
N ILE A 58 9.31 22.61 17.83
CA ILE A 58 9.26 23.42 16.62
C ILE A 58 8.12 22.89 15.76
N THR A 59 7.20 23.75 15.36
CA THR A 59 6.02 23.42 14.55
C THR A 59 6.01 24.21 13.23
N GLU A 60 5.01 23.97 12.39
CA GLU A 60 4.86 24.63 11.08
C GLU A 60 6.07 24.44 10.15
N LEU A 61 6.71 23.27 10.25
CA LEU A 61 7.74 22.82 9.32
C LEU A 61 7.09 22.25 8.05
N ILE A 62 7.79 22.37 6.93
CA ILE A 62 7.40 21.78 5.65
C ILE A 62 7.75 20.30 5.70
N PRO A 63 6.84 19.37 5.36
CA PRO A 63 7.15 17.96 5.41
C PRO A 63 8.21 17.53 4.39
N GLY A 64 8.85 16.38 4.66
CA GLY A 64 9.91 15.80 3.84
C GLY A 64 11.08 16.73 3.52
N THR A 65 11.26 17.81 4.28
CA THR A 65 12.23 18.87 4.01
C THR A 65 13.38 18.79 5.01
N MET A 66 14.60 19.05 4.52
CA MET A 66 15.79 19.16 5.34
C MET A 66 15.78 20.48 6.11
N TYR A 67 16.06 20.40 7.40
CA TYR A 67 16.29 21.55 8.26
C TYR A 67 17.60 21.40 9.01
N ASN A 68 18.39 22.48 9.01
CA ASN A 68 19.47 22.67 9.96
C ASN A 68 18.91 23.41 11.18
N PHE A 69 18.93 22.77 12.35
CA PHE A 69 18.51 23.35 13.62
C PHE A 69 19.74 23.72 14.43
N THR A 70 19.89 25.01 14.77
CA THR A 70 20.99 25.51 15.61
C THR A 70 20.44 26.13 16.89
N VAL A 71 20.91 25.66 18.05
CA VAL A 71 20.52 26.15 19.36
C VAL A 71 21.64 26.98 19.97
N PHE A 72 21.30 28.20 20.37
CA PHE A 72 22.18 29.15 21.04
C PHE A 72 21.70 29.37 22.48
N ALA A 73 22.63 29.33 23.44
CA ALA A 73 22.34 29.75 24.81
C ALA A 73 22.49 31.28 24.92
N VAL A 74 21.50 31.92 25.55
CA VAL A 74 21.44 33.37 25.73
C VAL A 74 21.42 33.67 27.23
N ALA A 75 22.33 34.55 27.66
CA ALA A 75 22.43 34.96 29.06
C ALA A 75 21.17 35.72 29.51
N ALA A 76 21.03 35.92 30.82
CA ALA A 76 19.83 36.55 31.39
C ALA A 76 19.63 38.04 31.01
N ASP A 77 20.62 38.68 30.38
CA ASP A 77 20.44 39.99 29.73
C ASP A 77 19.66 39.92 28.40
N ASN A 78 19.37 38.73 27.88
CA ASN A 78 18.77 38.48 26.56
C ASN A 78 19.55 39.11 25.39
N GLU A 79 20.82 39.45 25.58
CA GLU A 79 21.68 40.06 24.57
C GLU A 79 22.97 39.25 24.35
N THR A 80 23.56 38.70 25.42
CA THR A 80 24.80 37.94 25.32
C THR A 80 24.51 36.51 24.88
N GLU A 81 24.79 36.19 23.62
CA GLU A 81 24.60 34.88 23.01
C GLU A 81 25.92 34.11 22.87
N GLY A 82 25.91 32.83 23.21
CA GLY A 82 27.06 31.93 23.06
C GLY A 82 27.11 31.21 21.70
N GLU A 83 28.12 30.37 21.52
CA GLU A 83 28.27 29.55 20.31
C GLU A 83 27.07 28.59 20.10
N GLY A 84 26.63 28.47 18.85
CA GLY A 84 25.51 27.61 18.47
C GLY A 84 25.93 26.16 18.27
N SER A 85 25.08 25.22 18.67
CA SER A 85 25.22 23.81 18.32
C SER A 85 24.13 23.39 17.34
N SER A 86 24.49 22.64 16.30
CA SER A 86 23.61 22.33 15.19
C SER A 86 23.35 20.84 14.99
N ILE A 87 22.16 20.51 14.46
CA ILE A 87 21.78 19.18 13.98
C ILE A 87 20.98 19.30 12.67
N ASP A 88 21.27 18.44 11.70
CA ASP A 88 20.54 18.35 10.43
C ASP A 88 19.52 17.22 10.48
N LEU A 89 18.27 17.51 10.11
CA LEU A 89 17.17 16.54 10.15
C LEU A 89 16.22 16.76 8.98
N TYR A 90 15.73 15.67 8.39
CA TYR A 90 14.56 15.72 7.53
C TYR A 90 13.30 15.54 8.38
N THR A 91 12.31 16.42 8.20
CA THR A 91 10.95 16.12 8.66
C THR A 91 10.39 14.94 7.87
N LYS A 92 9.48 14.17 8.46
CA LYS A 92 8.84 13.07 7.75
C LYS A 92 7.98 13.58 6.58
N PRO A 93 7.97 12.89 5.43
CA PRO A 93 6.98 13.15 4.38
C PRO A 93 5.55 13.01 4.90
N SER A 94 4.62 13.77 4.29
CA SER A 94 3.19 13.50 4.47
C SER A 94 2.84 12.10 3.95
N PRO A 95 1.86 11.40 4.59
CA PRO A 95 1.37 10.14 4.04
C PRO A 95 0.78 10.34 2.64
N VAL A 96 0.84 9.29 1.81
CA VAL A 96 0.15 9.30 0.52
C VAL A 96 -1.37 9.33 0.73
N LEU A 97 -2.11 9.82 -0.25
CA LEU A 97 -3.56 9.96 -0.24
C LEU A 97 -4.15 9.20 -1.42
N ASP A 98 -5.44 8.88 -1.33
CA ASP A 98 -6.22 8.25 -2.41
C ASP A 98 -5.53 7.02 -3.02
N LEU A 99 -4.88 6.20 -2.18
CA LEU A 99 -4.23 4.97 -2.61
C LEU A 99 -5.29 4.00 -3.16
N LYS A 100 -5.17 3.67 -4.44
CA LYS A 100 -6.11 2.80 -5.14
C LYS A 100 -5.43 1.91 -6.17
N ALA A 101 -6.05 0.77 -6.45
CA ALA A 101 -5.68 -0.09 -7.56
C ALA A 101 -6.45 0.33 -8.82
N GLU A 102 -5.73 0.85 -9.82
CA GLU A 102 -6.28 1.20 -11.13
C GLU A 102 -6.47 -0.05 -12.01
N TYR A 103 -5.66 -1.07 -11.79
CA TYR A 103 -5.77 -2.34 -12.49
C TYR A 103 -5.49 -3.49 -11.53
N VAL A 104 -6.33 -4.52 -11.60
CA VAL A 104 -6.17 -5.79 -10.90
C VAL A 104 -6.25 -6.91 -11.94
N GLY A 105 -5.11 -7.53 -12.17
CA GLY A 105 -4.93 -8.66 -13.07
C GLY A 105 -4.75 -9.97 -12.33
N VAL A 106 -4.39 -11.00 -13.11
CA VAL A 106 -4.15 -12.36 -12.61
C VAL A 106 -2.84 -12.44 -11.83
N THR A 107 -1.78 -11.82 -12.33
CA THR A 107 -0.43 -11.82 -11.73
C THR A 107 0.16 -10.44 -11.51
N SER A 108 -0.63 -9.38 -11.71
CA SER A 108 -0.18 -8.00 -11.55
C SER A 108 -1.27 -7.07 -11.04
N VAL A 109 -0.83 -5.99 -10.38
CA VAL A 109 -1.66 -4.91 -9.86
C VAL A 109 -0.97 -3.58 -10.15
N ASN A 110 -1.71 -2.59 -10.64
CA ASN A 110 -1.21 -1.23 -10.79
C ASN A 110 -1.84 -0.34 -9.73
N LEU A 111 -1.00 0.23 -8.87
CA LEU A 111 -1.39 1.16 -7.83
C LEU A 111 -1.13 2.60 -8.26
N THR A 112 -1.99 3.51 -7.83
CA THR A 112 -1.78 4.95 -7.92
C THR A 112 -2.14 5.61 -6.59
N TRP A 113 -1.53 6.75 -6.34
CA TRP A 113 -1.78 7.56 -5.15
C TRP A 113 -1.47 9.03 -5.45
N VAL A 114 -1.84 9.91 -4.52
CA VAL A 114 -1.60 11.35 -4.59
C VAL A 114 -0.80 11.79 -3.37
N VAL A 115 -0.05 12.88 -3.47
CA VAL A 115 0.60 13.53 -2.34
C VAL A 115 0.33 15.03 -2.43
N ASN A 116 -0.23 15.61 -1.38
CA ASN A 116 -0.56 17.03 -1.30
C ASN A 116 0.45 17.75 -0.41
N ASP A 117 1.69 17.78 -0.89
CA ASP A 117 2.82 18.33 -0.16
C ASP A 117 3.72 19.11 -1.13
N SER A 118 4.19 20.28 -0.72
CA SER A 118 5.07 21.14 -1.52
C SER A 118 6.41 20.47 -1.85
N ALA A 119 6.89 19.56 -1.01
CA ALA A 119 8.15 18.84 -1.25
C ALA A 119 7.95 17.52 -2.03
N SER A 120 6.73 17.18 -2.42
CA SER A 120 6.40 15.84 -2.94
C SER A 120 7.05 15.45 -4.27
N ASP A 121 7.55 16.42 -5.03
CA ASP A 121 8.28 16.16 -6.28
C ASP A 121 9.69 15.59 -6.02
N LEU A 122 10.19 15.68 -4.78
CA LEU A 122 11.48 15.12 -4.37
C LEU A 122 11.34 13.74 -3.73
N TYR A 123 10.12 13.24 -3.54
CA TYR A 123 9.90 11.98 -2.85
C TYR A 123 10.12 10.78 -3.76
N THR A 124 10.67 9.72 -3.16
CA THR A 124 10.53 8.37 -3.66
C THR A 124 9.50 7.62 -2.82
N TYR A 125 9.10 6.43 -3.26
CA TYR A 125 8.05 5.65 -2.60
C TYR A 125 8.53 4.23 -2.38
N ARG A 126 8.39 3.71 -1.15
CA ARG A 126 8.54 2.29 -0.85
C ARG A 126 7.15 1.66 -0.77
N ILE A 127 6.94 0.62 -1.57
CA ILE A 127 5.71 -0.17 -1.61
C ILE A 127 6.01 -1.53 -0.97
N GLN A 128 5.43 -1.78 0.19
CA GLN A 128 5.45 -3.07 0.84
C GLN A 128 4.27 -3.90 0.36
N ILE A 129 4.54 -5.11 -0.14
CA ILE A 129 3.57 -6.04 -0.67
C ILE A 129 3.58 -7.27 0.25
N VAL A 130 2.46 -7.55 0.89
CA VAL A 130 2.33 -8.63 1.88
C VAL A 130 1.21 -9.58 1.46
N ASN A 131 1.49 -10.88 1.50
CA ASN A 131 0.48 -11.93 1.55
C ASN A 131 0.79 -12.87 2.75
N ASP A 132 0.00 -13.93 2.93
CA ASP A 132 0.14 -14.83 4.08
C ASP A 132 1.51 -15.50 4.22
N THR A 133 2.30 -15.57 3.16
CA THR A 133 3.57 -16.33 3.12
C THR A 133 4.80 -15.49 2.78
N SER A 134 4.62 -14.24 2.35
CA SER A 134 5.71 -13.43 1.83
C SER A 134 5.54 -11.93 2.06
N VAL A 135 6.68 -11.25 2.20
CA VAL A 135 6.79 -9.80 2.22
C VAL A 135 7.82 -9.39 1.17
N LYS A 136 7.43 -8.51 0.25
CA LYS A 136 8.31 -7.94 -0.79
C LYS A 136 8.26 -6.42 -0.69
N ASN A 137 9.38 -5.76 -0.96
CA ASN A 137 9.42 -4.31 -1.13
C ASN A 137 9.73 -3.97 -2.59
N LEU A 138 9.09 -2.92 -3.09
CA LEU A 138 9.37 -2.29 -4.37
C LEU A 138 9.59 -0.79 -4.12
N THR A 139 10.44 -0.17 -4.92
CA THR A 139 10.62 1.29 -4.90
C THR A 139 10.07 1.88 -6.19
N SER A 140 9.43 3.05 -6.09
CA SER A 140 9.01 3.85 -7.25
C SER A 140 9.43 5.30 -7.08
N SER A 141 9.84 5.94 -8.18
CA SER A 141 10.06 7.40 -8.23
C SER A 141 8.79 8.17 -8.62
N ASP A 142 7.76 7.46 -9.09
CA ASP A 142 6.49 8.05 -9.51
C ASP A 142 5.41 7.79 -8.46
N ARG A 143 4.32 8.56 -8.54
CA ARG A 143 3.11 8.38 -7.72
C ARG A 143 2.23 7.20 -8.20
N LYS A 144 2.89 6.14 -8.69
CA LYS A 144 2.30 4.90 -9.21
C LYS A 144 3.31 3.77 -9.12
N ALA A 145 2.82 2.54 -9.07
CA ALA A 145 3.65 1.34 -9.17
C ALA A 145 2.93 0.23 -9.92
N GLU A 146 3.65 -0.45 -10.80
CA GLU A 146 3.25 -1.73 -11.37
C GLU A 146 3.90 -2.84 -10.55
N ILE A 147 3.09 -3.67 -9.92
CA ILE A 147 3.52 -4.84 -9.16
C ILE A 147 3.22 -6.08 -9.98
N THR A 148 4.24 -6.87 -10.28
CA THR A 148 4.14 -8.10 -11.07
C THR A 148 4.54 -9.33 -10.24
N GLU A 149 4.42 -10.52 -10.84
CA GLU A 149 4.78 -11.80 -10.22
C GLU A 149 3.94 -12.14 -8.98
N LEU A 150 2.70 -11.64 -8.95
CA LEU A 150 1.74 -11.97 -7.90
C LEU A 150 1.11 -13.34 -8.16
N ILE A 151 0.73 -14.01 -7.08
CA ILE A 151 0.05 -15.30 -7.12
C ILE A 151 -1.43 -15.04 -7.48
N PRO A 152 -2.01 -15.73 -8.48
CA PRO A 152 -3.42 -15.60 -8.84
C PRO A 152 -4.40 -15.93 -7.72
N GLY A 153 -5.52 -15.20 -7.70
CA GLY A 153 -6.61 -15.33 -6.72
C GLY A 153 -6.17 -15.28 -5.25
N THR A 154 -5.15 -14.47 -4.96
CA THR A 154 -4.52 -14.36 -3.64
C THR A 154 -4.73 -12.97 -3.06
N MET A 155 -5.02 -12.90 -1.76
CA MET A 155 -5.13 -11.64 -1.03
C MET A 155 -3.75 -11.02 -0.84
N TYR A 156 -3.62 -9.76 -1.22
CA TYR A 156 -2.44 -8.95 -0.94
C TYR A 156 -2.85 -7.70 -0.17
N ASN A 157 -2.02 -7.31 0.80
CA ASN A 157 -2.03 -5.99 1.41
C ASN A 157 -0.84 -5.19 0.88
N PHE A 158 -1.13 -4.04 0.28
CA PHE A 158 -0.14 -3.13 -0.28
C PHE A 158 -0.05 -1.89 0.59
N THR A 159 1.12 -1.59 1.14
CA THR A 159 1.36 -0.39 1.94
C THR A 159 2.37 0.51 1.26
N VAL A 160 2.01 1.76 0.99
CA VAL A 160 2.88 2.74 0.34
C VAL A 160 3.37 3.75 1.37
N PHE A 161 4.69 3.95 1.42
CA PHE A 161 5.38 4.93 2.25
C PHE A 161 6.04 5.96 1.33
N ALA A 162 5.80 7.25 1.58
CA ALA A 162 6.60 8.31 0.97
C ALA A 162 7.95 8.39 1.71
N VAL A 163 9.03 8.60 0.95
CA VAL A 163 10.40 8.67 1.45
C VAL A 163 10.99 10.01 1.01
N ALA A 164 11.60 10.72 1.94
CA ALA A 164 12.20 12.04 1.67
C ALA A 164 13.42 11.92 0.73
N ALA A 165 13.97 13.07 0.34
CA ALA A 165 15.06 13.15 -0.64
C ALA A 165 16.36 12.48 -0.17
N ASP A 166 16.51 12.22 1.13
CA ASP A 166 17.61 11.44 1.70
C ASP A 166 17.50 9.92 1.44
N ASN A 167 16.37 9.45 0.90
CA ASN A 167 16.03 8.04 0.70
C ASN A 167 16.04 7.19 1.99
N GLU A 168 15.96 7.83 3.16
CA GLU A 168 16.00 7.17 4.47
C GLU A 168 14.81 7.56 5.34
N THR A 169 14.41 8.84 5.31
CA THR A 169 13.33 9.34 6.16
C THR A 169 11.97 8.98 5.57
N GLU A 170 11.37 7.94 6.14
CA GLU A 170 10.04 7.45 5.74
C GLU A 170 8.90 8.12 6.51
N GLY A 171 7.85 8.47 5.76
CA GLY A 171 6.57 8.93 6.30
C GLY A 171 5.70 7.79 6.83
N GLU A 172 4.47 8.13 7.19
CA GLU A 172 3.46 7.13 7.56
C GLU A 172 2.99 6.33 6.34
N GLY A 173 2.83 5.02 6.50
CA GLY A 173 2.39 4.12 5.44
C GLY A 173 0.88 4.07 5.32
N VAL A 174 0.37 4.06 4.09
CA VAL A 174 -1.06 3.90 3.81
C VAL A 174 -1.29 2.58 3.08
N SER A 175 -2.28 1.81 3.53
CA SER A 175 -2.53 0.44 3.04
C SER A 175 -3.82 0.30 2.23
N THR A 176 -3.81 -0.59 1.25
CA THR A 176 -5.01 -1.13 0.59
C THR A 176 -4.88 -2.63 0.41
N GLY A 177 -5.98 -3.36 0.62
CA GLY A 177 -6.03 -4.81 0.47
C GLY A 177 -6.96 -5.23 -0.66
N LEU A 178 -6.54 -6.20 -1.48
CA LEU A 178 -7.37 -6.78 -2.55
C LEU A 178 -6.89 -8.17 -2.96
N TYR A 179 -7.78 -8.93 -3.59
CA TYR A 179 -7.44 -10.19 -4.26
C TYR A 179 -6.97 -9.92 -5.69
N THR A 180 -5.91 -10.58 -6.11
CA THR A 180 -5.61 -10.73 -7.55
C THR A 180 -6.72 -11.55 -8.21
N LYS A 181 -6.91 -11.38 -9.52
CA LYS A 181 -7.89 -12.20 -10.24
C LYS A 181 -7.44 -13.67 -10.25
N PRO A 182 -8.37 -14.62 -10.07
CA PRO A 182 -8.09 -16.02 -10.32
C PRO A 182 -7.61 -16.26 -11.74
N SER A 183 -6.70 -17.22 -11.93
CA SER A 183 -6.37 -17.74 -13.26
C SER A 183 -7.61 -18.38 -13.88
N PRO A 184 -7.79 -18.28 -15.21
CA PRO A 184 -8.84 -19.02 -15.90
C PRO A 184 -8.70 -20.52 -15.66
N VAL A 185 -9.81 -21.25 -15.65
CA VAL A 185 -9.76 -22.71 -15.61
C VAL A 185 -9.16 -23.28 -16.89
N LEU A 186 -8.58 -24.47 -16.82
CA LEU A 186 -7.92 -25.13 -17.94
C LEU A 186 -8.68 -26.42 -18.29
N ASP A 187 -8.46 -26.93 -19.51
CA ASP A 187 -8.99 -28.23 -19.97
C ASP A 187 -10.49 -28.45 -19.72
N LEU A 188 -11.32 -27.40 -19.85
CA LEU A 188 -12.76 -27.51 -19.64
C LEU A 188 -13.39 -28.47 -20.64
N LYS A 189 -13.99 -29.55 -20.13
CA LYS A 189 -14.63 -30.59 -20.96
C LYS A 189 -15.84 -31.21 -20.27
N ALA A 190 -16.72 -31.80 -21.08
CA ALA A 190 -17.79 -32.65 -20.59
C ALA A 190 -17.34 -34.12 -20.54
N GLU A 191 -17.34 -34.70 -19.34
CA GLU A 191 -17.07 -36.13 -19.14
C GLU A 191 -18.32 -36.98 -19.41
N TYR A 192 -19.51 -36.39 -19.21
CA TYR A 192 -20.77 -37.04 -19.48
C TYR A 192 -21.77 -36.06 -20.09
N VAL A 193 -22.48 -36.52 -21.12
CA VAL A 193 -23.56 -35.78 -21.79
C VAL A 193 -24.81 -36.65 -21.85
N GLY A 194 -25.69 -36.46 -20.87
CA GLY A 194 -26.97 -37.15 -20.75
C GLY A 194 -28.10 -36.44 -21.49
N VAL A 195 -29.30 -36.98 -21.30
CA VAL A 195 -30.54 -36.44 -21.88
C VAL A 195 -30.97 -35.14 -21.17
N THR A 196 -30.79 -35.07 -19.85
CA THR A 196 -31.18 -33.92 -19.01
C THR A 196 -30.07 -33.45 -18.08
N SER A 197 -28.85 -33.99 -18.22
CA SER A 197 -27.71 -33.62 -17.38
C SER A 197 -26.39 -33.66 -18.13
N VAL A 198 -25.43 -32.87 -17.65
CA VAL A 198 -24.05 -32.80 -18.16
C VAL A 198 -23.10 -32.74 -16.98
N ASN A 199 -22.02 -33.53 -17.02
CA ASN A 199 -20.96 -33.45 -16.02
C ASN A 199 -19.73 -32.78 -16.65
N LEU A 200 -19.37 -31.62 -16.13
CA LEU A 200 -18.19 -30.88 -16.55
C LEU A 200 -17.02 -31.14 -15.60
N THR A 201 -15.82 -31.15 -16.16
CA THR A 201 -14.55 -31.14 -15.41
C THR A 201 -13.60 -30.12 -16.00
N TRP A 202 -12.71 -29.62 -15.16
CA TRP A 202 -11.65 -28.69 -15.55
C TRP A 202 -10.44 -28.86 -14.62
N SER A 203 -9.33 -28.25 -14.98
CA SER A 203 -8.11 -28.16 -14.20
C SER A 203 -7.79 -26.69 -13.87
N VAL A 204 -6.80 -26.43 -13.02
CA VAL A 204 -6.29 -25.09 -12.70
C VAL A 204 -4.76 -25.12 -12.72
N ASP A 205 -4.14 -23.97 -12.97
CA ASP A 205 -2.70 -23.81 -12.91
C ASP A 205 -2.18 -24.14 -11.49
N ARG A 206 -0.99 -24.76 -11.40
CA ARG A 206 -0.31 -25.01 -10.12
C ARG A 206 0.18 -23.74 -9.44
N ALA A 207 0.37 -22.66 -10.20
CA ALA A 207 0.73 -21.36 -9.65
C ALA A 207 -0.47 -20.63 -9.03
N ALA A 208 -1.71 -21.10 -9.23
CA ALA A 208 -2.91 -20.51 -8.65
C ALA A 208 -3.07 -20.86 -7.17
N SER A 209 -3.78 -20.02 -6.43
CA SER A 209 -4.23 -20.36 -5.08
C SER A 209 -5.16 -21.57 -5.11
N ASP A 210 -5.06 -22.44 -4.10
CA ASP A 210 -5.93 -23.61 -3.94
C ASP A 210 -7.35 -23.25 -3.46
N LEU A 211 -7.59 -21.99 -3.07
CA LEU A 211 -8.82 -21.54 -2.42
C LEU A 211 -9.92 -21.05 -3.38
N TYR A 212 -9.95 -21.56 -4.61
CA TYR A 212 -10.96 -21.14 -5.60
C TYR A 212 -12.29 -21.83 -5.37
N THR A 213 -13.37 -21.06 -5.53
CA THR A 213 -14.68 -21.59 -5.90
C THR A 213 -14.92 -21.35 -7.39
N TYR A 214 -15.95 -21.97 -7.95
CA TYR A 214 -16.24 -21.89 -9.37
C TYR A 214 -17.70 -21.51 -9.59
N ARG A 215 -17.94 -20.51 -10.45
CA ARG A 215 -19.27 -20.19 -10.96
C ARG A 215 -19.40 -20.74 -12.38
N ILE A 216 -20.39 -21.60 -12.59
CA ILE A 216 -20.70 -22.21 -13.86
C ILE A 216 -21.96 -21.56 -14.40
N GLN A 217 -21.81 -20.77 -15.45
CA GLN A 217 -22.93 -20.23 -16.22
C GLN A 217 -23.26 -21.21 -17.34
N PHE A 218 -24.54 -21.46 -17.57
CA PHE A 218 -24.99 -22.26 -18.70
C PHE A 218 -26.18 -21.62 -19.39
N VAL A 219 -26.04 -21.45 -20.70
CA VAL A 219 -26.92 -20.64 -21.54
C VAL A 219 -27.47 -21.49 -22.67
N ASN A 220 -28.78 -21.43 -22.86
CA ASN A 220 -29.44 -21.85 -24.10
C ASN A 220 -30.21 -20.65 -24.69
N ASP A 221 -30.89 -20.85 -25.82
CA ASP A 221 -31.62 -19.78 -26.53
C ASP A 221 -32.67 -19.04 -25.68
N THR A 222 -33.11 -19.62 -24.56
CA THR A 222 -34.23 -19.11 -23.75
C THR A 222 -33.88 -18.81 -22.30
N SER A 223 -32.70 -19.23 -21.82
CA SER A 223 -32.37 -19.17 -20.39
C SER A 223 -30.87 -19.05 -20.13
N VAL A 224 -30.55 -18.29 -19.09
CA VAL A 224 -29.22 -18.20 -18.48
C VAL A 224 -29.39 -18.67 -17.04
N LYS A 225 -28.64 -19.70 -16.65
CA LYS A 225 -28.61 -20.21 -15.28
C LYS A 225 -27.19 -20.24 -14.77
N ASN A 226 -27.03 -20.21 -13.44
CA ASN A 226 -25.74 -20.32 -12.78
C ASN A 226 -25.78 -21.44 -11.73
N LEU A 227 -24.64 -22.08 -11.54
CA LEU A 227 -24.38 -23.05 -10.47
C LEU A 227 -23.02 -22.71 -9.85
N THR A 228 -22.85 -22.94 -8.55
CA THR A 228 -21.56 -22.81 -7.87
C THR A 228 -21.01 -24.18 -7.52
N SER A 229 -19.70 -24.37 -7.62
CA SER A 229 -19.00 -25.57 -7.19
C SER A 229 -17.74 -25.20 -6.39
N SER A 230 -17.45 -25.96 -5.33
CA SER A 230 -16.17 -25.91 -4.62
C SER A 230 -15.14 -26.89 -5.22
N ASP A 231 -15.58 -27.79 -6.09
CA ASP A 231 -14.72 -28.77 -6.75
C ASP A 231 -14.41 -28.36 -8.18
N ARG A 232 -13.37 -28.95 -8.76
CA ARG A 232 -12.98 -28.79 -10.17
C ARG A 232 -13.87 -29.58 -11.14
N LYS A 233 -15.14 -29.73 -10.78
CA LYS A 233 -16.19 -30.44 -11.50
C LYS A 233 -17.56 -29.90 -11.11
N ALA A 234 -18.54 -30.07 -12.00
CA ALA A 234 -19.93 -29.78 -11.71
C ALA A 234 -20.86 -30.75 -12.44
N GLU A 235 -21.86 -31.25 -11.73
CA GLU A 235 -23.01 -31.93 -12.32
C GLU A 235 -24.14 -30.90 -12.52
N ILE A 236 -24.56 -30.74 -13.77
CA ILE A 236 -25.61 -29.80 -14.16
C ILE A 236 -26.82 -30.62 -14.56
N THR A 237 -27.95 -30.42 -13.89
CA THR A 237 -29.18 -31.16 -14.10
C THR A 237 -30.29 -30.25 -14.66
N GLU A 238 -31.47 -30.83 -14.90
CA GLU A 238 -32.65 -30.11 -15.41
C GLU A 238 -32.42 -29.40 -16.76
N LEU A 239 -31.58 -30.00 -17.60
CA LEU A 239 -31.35 -29.54 -18.96
C LEU A 239 -32.43 -30.07 -19.91
N ILE A 240 -32.72 -29.31 -20.96
CA ILE A 240 -33.70 -29.70 -21.98
C ILE A 240 -33.04 -30.69 -22.95
N PRO A 241 -33.67 -31.84 -23.27
CA PRO A 241 -33.14 -32.82 -24.22
C PRO A 241 -32.91 -32.26 -25.63
N GLY A 242 -31.86 -32.73 -26.30
CA GLY A 242 -31.51 -32.31 -27.67
C GLY A 242 -31.21 -30.83 -27.86
N THR A 243 -30.92 -30.09 -26.79
CA THR A 243 -30.77 -28.62 -26.79
C THR A 243 -29.30 -28.23 -26.68
N MET A 244 -28.90 -27.21 -27.43
CA MET A 244 -27.56 -26.65 -27.36
C MET A 244 -27.41 -25.80 -26.10
N TYR A 245 -26.34 -26.05 -25.35
CA TYR A 245 -25.95 -25.22 -24.23
C TYR A 245 -24.51 -24.74 -24.43
N ASN A 246 -24.27 -23.47 -24.10
CA ASN A 246 -22.93 -22.94 -23.89
C ASN A 246 -22.67 -22.87 -22.39
N PHE A 247 -21.66 -23.58 -21.92
CA PHE A 247 -21.24 -23.64 -20.53
C PHE A 247 -19.98 -22.81 -20.35
N THR A 248 -20.01 -21.83 -19.45
CA THR A 248 -18.85 -21.00 -19.10
C THR A 248 -18.51 -21.17 -17.63
N VAL A 249 -17.28 -21.55 -17.34
CA VAL A 249 -16.77 -21.71 -15.97
C VAL A 249 -15.85 -20.56 -15.64
N PHE A 250 -16.15 -19.87 -14.55
CA PHE A 250 -15.35 -18.79 -13.98
C PHE A 250 -14.76 -19.27 -12.65
N ALA A 251 -13.46 -19.07 -12.46
CA ALA A 251 -12.84 -19.21 -11.14
C ALA A 251 -13.12 -17.95 -10.31
N VAL A 252 -13.39 -18.13 -9.03
CA VAL A 252 -13.73 -17.08 -8.08
C VAL A 252 -12.78 -17.19 -6.88
N ALA A 253 -12.20 -16.07 -6.45
CA ALA A 253 -11.29 -16.04 -5.32
C ALA A 253 -12.00 -16.33 -3.99
N ALA A 254 -11.23 -16.44 -2.90
CA ALA A 254 -11.75 -16.82 -1.58
C ALA A 254 -12.75 -15.81 -0.98
N ASP A 255 -12.78 -14.57 -1.48
CA ASP A 255 -13.77 -13.57 -1.12
C ASP A 255 -15.17 -13.86 -1.71
N ASN A 256 -15.29 -14.82 -2.63
CA ASN A 256 -16.50 -15.12 -3.41
C ASN A 256 -17.03 -13.96 -4.26
N GLU A 257 -16.20 -12.96 -4.52
CA GLU A 257 -16.56 -11.77 -5.29
C GLU A 257 -15.60 -11.56 -6.47
N THR A 258 -14.30 -11.77 -6.27
CA THR A 258 -13.28 -11.53 -7.28
C THR A 258 -13.27 -12.66 -8.31
N GLU A 259 -13.85 -12.40 -9.47
CA GLU A 259 -13.99 -13.36 -10.56
C GLU A 259 -12.87 -13.22 -11.62
N GLY A 260 -12.34 -14.36 -12.05
CA GLY A 260 -11.40 -14.47 -13.16
C GLY A 260 -12.06 -14.48 -14.53
N GLU A 261 -11.28 -14.74 -15.57
CA GLU A 261 -11.82 -14.90 -16.93
C GLU A 261 -12.57 -16.23 -17.07
N GLY A 262 -13.71 -16.21 -17.76
CA GLY A 262 -14.53 -17.39 -17.99
C GLY A 262 -14.08 -18.20 -19.20
N VAL A 263 -14.02 -19.52 -19.05
CA VAL A 263 -13.71 -20.45 -20.15
C VAL A 263 -14.97 -21.19 -20.57
N SER A 264 -15.21 -21.27 -21.88
CA SER A 264 -16.48 -21.77 -22.42
C SER A 264 -16.34 -23.07 -23.22
N THR A 265 -17.37 -23.90 -23.18
CA THR A 265 -17.55 -25.06 -24.07
C THR A 265 -19.02 -25.21 -24.47
N GLY A 266 -19.29 -25.56 -25.72
CA GLY A 266 -20.63 -25.68 -26.28
C GLY A 266 -20.95 -27.10 -26.71
N LEU A 267 -22.08 -27.65 -26.29
CA LEU A 267 -22.52 -29.00 -26.68
C LEU A 267 -24.05 -29.14 -26.65
N TYR A 268 -24.55 -30.16 -27.33
CA TYR A 268 -25.96 -30.56 -27.28
C TYR A 268 -26.16 -31.63 -26.21
N THR A 269 -27.23 -31.52 -25.43
CA THR A 269 -27.72 -32.65 -24.63
C THR A 269 -28.17 -33.79 -25.53
N SER A 270 -28.11 -35.02 -25.02
CA SER A 270 -28.61 -36.18 -25.74
C SER A 270 -30.11 -36.03 -26.03
N LYS A 271 -30.56 -36.50 -27.19
CA LYS A 271 -31.99 -36.49 -27.54
C LYS A 271 -32.73 -37.52 -26.67
N SER A 272 -33.98 -37.20 -26.33
CA SER A 272 -34.88 -38.21 -25.75
C SER A 272 -35.14 -39.31 -26.78
N GLN A 273 -34.83 -40.56 -26.44
CA GLN A 273 -35.32 -41.70 -27.20
C GLN A 273 -36.74 -41.99 -26.74
N PHE A 274 -37.72 -41.54 -27.53
CA PHE A 274 -39.06 -42.11 -27.44
C PHE A 274 -38.99 -43.53 -28.04
N LEU A 275 -39.24 -44.55 -27.22
CA LEU A 275 -39.62 -45.90 -27.66
C LEU A 275 -41.07 -45.88 -28.16
#